data_AF-N9E4K8-F1
#
_entry.id   AF-N9E4K8-F1
#
_cell.length_a   1.000
_cell.length_b   1.000
_cell.length_c   1.000
_cell.angle_alpha   90.00
_cell.angle_beta   90.00
_cell.angle_gamma   90.00
#
_symmetry.space_group_name_H-M   'P 1'
#
loop_
_entity.id
_entity.type
_entity.pdbx_description
1 polymer ?
#
loop_
_entity_poly.entity_id
_entity_poly.type
_entity_poly.pdbx_seq_one_letter_code
_entity_poly.pdbx_strand_id
1 'polypeptide(L)'
;MQAKILISTTLMIILVGCQKQPEQKNEAIDSKVEFESIDQKITGYLDILDNPTSTREEQIKVLCEDYPKTYEIEYVPALLTLQPESFNKDELMKELKISLDYYTDKLNINCP
;
A
#
# COMPACT_ATOMS: atom_id res chain seq x y z
N MET A 1 -72.76 -1.84 -12.20
CA MET A 1 -72.33 -0.52 -11.70
C MET A 1 -70.80 -0.47 -11.84
N GLN A 2 -70.32 -0.14 -13.05
CA GLN A 2 -69.77 1.17 -13.45
C GLN A 2 -68.49 1.50 -12.67
N ALA A 3 -67.35 1.21 -13.33
CA ALA A 3 -66.01 1.57 -12.92
C ALA A 3 -65.82 3.09 -12.88
N LYS A 4 -65.11 3.60 -11.87
CA LYS A 4 -64.43 4.90 -11.92
C LYS A 4 -63.12 4.81 -11.15
N ILE A 5 -62.04 4.56 -11.90
CA ILE A 5 -60.66 4.70 -11.44
C ILE A 5 -60.37 6.21 -11.43
N LEU A 6 -60.14 6.79 -10.25
CA LEU A 6 -59.63 8.14 -10.12
C LEU A 6 -58.12 8.06 -9.84
N ILE A 7 -57.36 8.34 -10.89
CA ILE A 7 -55.93 8.63 -10.86
C ILE A 7 -55.78 10.00 -10.18
N SER A 8 -55.11 10.05 -9.02
CA SER A 8 -54.62 11.30 -8.44
C SER A 8 -53.16 11.12 -8.03
N THR A 9 -52.30 11.63 -8.89
CA THR A 9 -50.85 11.75 -8.70
C THR A 9 -50.57 12.79 -7.63
N THR A 10 -49.84 12.45 -6.56
CA THR A 10 -49.00 13.44 -5.86
C THR A 10 -47.75 12.79 -5.31
N LEU A 11 -46.67 13.10 -6.03
CA LEU A 11 -45.26 12.95 -5.69
C LEU A 11 -44.98 13.56 -4.32
N MET A 12 -44.71 12.74 -3.29
CA MET A 12 -43.97 13.21 -2.11
C MET A 12 -42.49 12.96 -2.36
N ILE A 13 -41.80 14.08 -2.55
CA ILE A 13 -40.36 14.23 -2.60
C ILE A 13 -39.80 13.58 -1.34
N ILE A 14 -39.24 12.37 -1.48
CA ILE A 14 -38.34 11.83 -0.46
C ILE A 14 -37.13 12.74 -0.54
N LEU A 15 -36.95 13.54 0.50
CA LEU A 15 -35.79 14.40 0.68
C LEU A 15 -34.56 13.53 0.44
N VAL A 16 -33.92 13.73 -0.72
CA VAL A 16 -32.53 13.34 -0.94
C VAL A 16 -31.72 14.26 -0.03
N GLY A 17 -31.71 13.94 1.26
CA GLY A 17 -30.57 14.24 2.09
C GLY A 17 -29.44 13.40 1.51
N CYS A 18 -28.78 13.92 0.47
CA CYS A 18 -27.38 13.60 0.24
C CYS A 18 -26.68 13.99 1.54
N GLN A 19 -26.63 13.06 2.50
CA GLN A 19 -25.62 13.12 3.53
C GLN A 19 -24.30 13.09 2.75
N LYS A 20 -23.68 14.27 2.65
CA LYS A 20 -22.28 14.38 2.29
C LYS A 20 -21.54 13.44 3.23
N GLN A 21 -21.10 12.31 2.70
CA GLN A 21 -19.96 11.60 3.25
C GLN A 21 -19.13 11.05 2.09
N PRO A 22 -18.15 11.82 1.60
CA PRO A 22 -17.16 11.29 0.67
C PRO A 22 -15.71 11.46 1.15
N GLU A 23 -15.42 11.92 2.37
CA GLU A 23 -14.01 12.12 2.78
C GLU A 23 -13.36 10.79 3.19
N GLN A 24 -13.94 10.06 4.15
CA GLN A 24 -13.33 8.84 4.69
C GLN A 24 -13.18 7.68 3.69
N LYS A 25 -14.11 7.55 2.71
CA LYS A 25 -14.02 6.48 1.70
C LYS A 25 -12.93 6.77 0.67
N ASN A 26 -12.71 8.03 0.32
CA ASN A 26 -11.67 8.40 -0.63
C ASN A 26 -10.28 8.29 0.01
N GLU A 27 -10.12 8.73 1.26
CA GLU A 27 -8.85 8.62 2.00
C GLU A 27 -8.35 7.17 2.12
N ALA A 28 -9.25 6.22 2.40
CA ALA A 28 -8.89 4.80 2.50
C ALA A 28 -8.52 4.19 1.14
N ILE A 29 -9.16 4.64 0.04
CA ILE A 29 -8.83 4.20 -1.32
C ILE A 29 -7.47 4.77 -1.72
N ASP A 30 -7.24 6.06 -1.48
CA ASP A 30 -6.00 6.75 -1.81
C ASP A 30 -4.80 6.14 -1.05
N SER A 31 -4.95 5.87 0.25
CA SER A 31 -3.93 5.22 1.07
C SER A 31 -3.58 3.81 0.56
N LYS A 32 -4.57 3.07 0.05
CA LYS A 32 -4.35 1.74 -0.50
C LYS A 32 -3.59 1.79 -1.84
N VAL A 33 -3.96 2.71 -2.73
CA VAL A 33 -3.27 2.90 -4.02
C VAL A 33 -1.82 3.35 -3.80
N GLU A 34 -1.59 4.24 -2.84
CA GLU A 34 -0.24 4.66 -2.45
C GLU A 34 0.58 3.47 -1.94
N PHE A 35 0.01 2.67 -1.03
CA PHE A 35 0.66 1.47 -0.52
C PHE A 35 1.00 0.46 -1.63
N GLU A 36 0.08 0.19 -2.56
CA GLU A 36 0.32 -0.69 -3.71
C GLU A 36 1.50 -0.21 -4.57
N SER A 37 1.63 1.11 -4.77
CA SER A 37 2.77 1.67 -5.51
C SER A 37 4.09 1.48 -4.78
N ILE A 38 4.11 1.62 -3.45
CA ILE A 38 5.31 1.41 -2.64
C ILE A 38 5.69 -0.08 -2.61
N ASP A 39 4.71 -0.97 -2.45
CA ASP A 39 4.92 -2.43 -2.47
C ASP A 39 5.51 -2.91 -3.81
N GLN A 40 5.08 -2.31 -4.92
CA GLN A 40 5.70 -2.54 -6.23
C GLN A 40 7.16 -2.10 -6.30
N LYS A 41 7.52 -0.97 -5.68
CA LYS A 41 8.94 -0.55 -5.59
C LYS A 41 9.76 -1.56 -4.80
N ILE A 42 9.23 -2.03 -3.65
CA ILE A 42 9.89 -3.06 -2.84
C ILE A 42 10.08 -4.33 -3.65
N THR A 43 9.06 -4.79 -4.37
CA THR A 43 9.15 -5.95 -5.27
C THR A 43 10.24 -5.75 -6.33
N GLY A 44 10.31 -4.58 -6.97
CA GLY A 44 11.34 -4.28 -7.96
C GLY A 44 12.77 -4.28 -7.39
N TYR A 45 12.95 -3.89 -6.13
CA TYR A 45 14.23 -4.03 -5.45
C TYR A 45 14.61 -5.49 -5.23
N LEU A 46 13.67 -6.32 -4.79
CA LEU A 46 13.91 -7.76 -4.62
C LEU A 46 14.25 -8.44 -5.95
N ASP A 47 13.56 -8.07 -7.04
CA ASP A 47 13.87 -8.56 -8.39
C ASP A 47 15.31 -8.24 -8.81
N ILE A 48 15.83 -7.04 -8.50
CA ILE A 48 17.22 -6.68 -8.77
C ILE A 48 18.19 -7.56 -7.96
N LEU A 49 17.88 -7.82 -6.69
CA LEU A 49 18.72 -8.62 -5.80
C LEU A 49 18.69 -10.12 -6.14
N ASP A 50 17.58 -10.63 -6.68
CA ASP A 50 17.43 -12.03 -7.08
C ASP A 50 17.88 -12.33 -8.50
N ASN A 51 17.93 -11.32 -9.36
CA ASN A 51 18.34 -11.48 -10.75
C ASN A 51 19.88 -11.66 -10.88
N PRO A 52 20.36 -12.82 -11.41
CA PRO A 52 21.79 -13.06 -11.60
C PRO A 52 22.41 -12.20 -12.71
N THR A 53 21.60 -11.49 -13.51
CA THR A 53 22.06 -10.61 -14.59
C THR A 53 22.12 -9.13 -14.18
N SER A 54 21.61 -8.76 -13.00
CA SER A 54 21.76 -7.41 -12.45
C SER A 54 23.23 -7.09 -12.24
N THR A 55 23.60 -5.83 -12.44
CA THR A 55 24.99 -5.43 -12.21
C THR A 55 25.31 -5.42 -10.72
N ARG A 56 26.60 -5.58 -10.41
CA ARG A 56 27.08 -5.52 -9.02
C ARG A 56 26.78 -4.17 -8.36
N GLU A 57 26.90 -3.09 -9.12
CA GLU A 57 26.64 -1.73 -8.64
C GLU A 57 25.16 -1.54 -8.29
N GLU A 58 24.24 -1.99 -9.15
CA GLU A 58 22.80 -1.95 -8.87
C GLU A 58 22.44 -2.76 -7.63
N GLN A 59 23.00 -3.97 -7.49
CA GLN A 59 22.76 -4.80 -6.30
C GLN A 59 23.25 -4.14 -5.01
N ILE A 60 24.43 -3.51 -5.03
CA ILE A 60 24.95 -2.76 -3.87
C ILE A 60 24.05 -1.58 -3.55
N LYS A 61 23.68 -0.78 -4.56
CA LYS A 61 22.83 0.40 -4.37
C LYS A 61 21.46 0.01 -3.80
N VAL A 62 20.85 -1.04 -4.33
CA VAL A 62 19.56 -1.52 -3.85
C VAL A 62 19.66 -2.08 -2.45
N LEU A 63 20.62 -2.98 -2.19
CA LEU A 63 20.75 -3.65 -0.89
C LEU A 63 21.10 -2.67 0.23
N CYS A 64 22.02 -1.75 -0.03
CA CYS A 64 22.62 -0.92 1.02
C CYS A 64 21.93 0.45 1.19
N GLU A 65 21.14 0.88 0.22
CA GLU A 65 20.51 2.21 0.26
C GLU A 65 19.02 2.14 -0.10
N ASP A 66 18.68 1.80 -1.34
CA ASP A 66 17.32 2.06 -1.85
C ASP A 66 16.26 1.22 -1.13
N TYR A 67 16.51 -0.09 -0.98
CA TYR A 67 15.58 -1.01 -0.33
C TYR A 67 15.36 -0.66 1.16
N PRO A 68 16.40 -0.61 2.02
CA PRO A 68 16.19 -0.32 3.43
C PRO A 68 15.55 1.05 3.66
N LYS A 69 15.96 2.06 2.88
CA LYS A 69 15.42 3.42 2.99
C LYS A 69 13.95 3.50 2.59
N THR A 70 13.59 2.91 1.45
CA THR A 70 12.19 2.90 0.99
C THR A 70 11.31 2.12 1.94
N TYR A 71 11.80 0.99 2.46
CA TYR A 71 11.06 0.17 3.41
C TYR A 71 10.77 0.95 4.70
N GLU A 72 11.78 1.58 5.30
CA GLU A 72 11.60 2.31 6.56
C GLU A 72 10.77 3.58 6.40
N ILE A 73 11.02 4.36 5.35
CA ILE A 73 10.49 5.73 5.21
C ILE A 73 9.13 5.74 4.50
N GLU A 74 8.88 4.82 3.58
CA GLU A 74 7.64 4.77 2.79
C GLU A 74 6.77 3.58 3.20
N TYR A 75 7.32 2.35 3.16
CA TYR A 75 6.51 1.13 3.32
C TYR A 75 5.93 0.97 4.72
N VAL A 76 6.77 1.07 5.75
CA VAL A 76 6.33 0.92 7.16
C VAL A 76 5.22 1.91 7.52
N PRO A 77 5.37 3.24 7.32
CA PRO A 77 4.30 4.18 7.68
C PRO A 77 3.03 4.00 6.83
N ALA A 78 3.15 3.66 5.54
CA ALA A 78 1.99 3.38 4.70
C ALA A 78 1.23 2.14 5.19
N LEU A 79 1.94 1.05 5.52
CA LEU A 79 1.35 -0.17 6.05
C LEU A 79 0.67 0.05 7.40
N LEU A 80 1.32 0.78 8.31
CA LEU A 80 0.76 1.10 9.63
C LEU A 80 -0.45 2.05 9.53
N THR A 81 -0.53 2.89 8.49
CA THR A 81 -1.73 3.70 8.23
C THR A 81 -2.87 2.82 7.74
N LEU A 82 -2.59 1.86 6.86
CA LEU A 82 -3.60 0.97 6.29
C LEU A 82 -4.09 -0.09 7.29
N GLN A 83 -3.20 -0.59 8.16
CA GLN A 83 -3.45 -1.69 9.07
C GLN A 83 -2.82 -1.45 10.46
N PRO A 84 -3.26 -0.44 11.21
CA PRO A 84 -2.61 0.04 12.44
C PRO A 84 -2.58 -0.97 13.59
N GLU A 85 -3.51 -1.95 13.61
CA GLU A 85 -3.60 -2.96 14.67
C GLU A 85 -2.96 -4.30 14.29
N SER A 86 -2.61 -4.48 13.01
CA SER A 86 -2.07 -5.76 12.49
C SER A 86 -0.56 -5.86 12.57
N PHE A 87 0.14 -4.73 12.60
CA PHE A 87 1.59 -4.67 12.50
C PHE A 87 2.18 -3.71 13.52
N ASN A 88 3.46 -3.93 13.87
CA ASN A 88 4.23 -2.95 14.62
C ASN A 88 5.57 -2.67 13.92
N LYS A 89 6.08 -1.44 14.13
CA LYS A 89 7.30 -0.97 13.48
C LYS A 89 8.50 -1.88 13.80
N ASP A 90 8.67 -2.30 15.05
CA ASP A 90 9.85 -3.05 15.48
C ASP A 90 9.92 -4.44 14.83
N GLU A 91 8.79 -5.12 14.69
CA GLU A 91 8.68 -6.39 13.95
C GLU A 91 9.00 -6.20 12.47
N LEU A 92 8.42 -5.18 11.82
CA LEU A 92 8.70 -4.89 10.41
C LEU A 92 10.19 -4.56 10.17
N MET A 93 10.82 -3.80 11.06
CA MET A 93 12.25 -3.51 10.95
C MET A 93 13.12 -4.75 11.20
N LYS A 94 12.68 -5.66 12.06
CA LYS A 94 13.34 -6.96 12.26
C LYS A 94 13.23 -7.85 11.02
N GLU A 95 12.06 -7.89 10.39
CA GLU A 95 11.84 -8.61 9.13
C GLU A 95 12.72 -8.04 8.01
N LEU A 96 12.76 -6.72 7.87
CA LEU A 96 13.68 -6.05 6.94
C LEU A 96 15.12 -6.48 7.20
N LYS A 97 15.58 -6.44 8.47
CA LYS A 97 16.95 -6.85 8.81
C LYS A 97 17.25 -8.30 8.38
N ILE A 98 16.32 -9.22 8.60
CA ILE A 98 16.48 -10.62 8.17
C ILE A 98 16.65 -10.70 6.65
N SER A 99 15.85 -9.94 5.88
CA SER A 99 15.98 -9.87 4.42
C SER A 99 17.31 -9.29 3.99
N LEU A 100 17.75 -8.18 4.59
CA LEU A 100 19.03 -7.54 4.28
C LEU A 100 20.22 -8.45 4.59
N ASP A 101 20.20 -9.16 5.73
CA ASP A 101 21.23 -10.12 6.11
C ASP A 101 21.29 -11.29 5.10
N TYR A 102 20.13 -11.81 4.69
CA TYR A 102 20.06 -12.86 3.67
C TYR A 102 20.71 -12.43 2.35
N TYR A 103 20.39 -11.23 1.84
CA TYR A 103 20.96 -10.74 0.58
C TYR A 103 22.44 -10.35 0.71
N THR A 104 22.85 -9.82 1.88
CA THR A 104 24.25 -9.58 2.23
C THR A 104 25.07 -10.86 2.08
N ASP A 105 24.60 -11.95 2.69
CA ASP A 105 25.27 -13.26 2.63
C ASP A 105 25.20 -13.86 1.23
N LYS A 106 24.01 -13.90 0.61
CA LYS A 106 23.78 -14.49 -0.72
C LYS A 106 24.64 -13.83 -1.79
N LEU A 107 24.74 -12.50 -1.77
CA LEU A 107 25.46 -11.72 -2.78
C LEU A 107 26.91 -11.42 -2.37
N ASN A 108 27.32 -11.82 -1.16
CA ASN A 108 28.62 -11.48 -0.59
C ASN A 108 28.92 -9.97 -0.71
N ILE A 109 27.93 -9.13 -0.37
CA ILE A 109 28.02 -7.66 -0.37
C ILE A 109 28.31 -7.19 1.04
N ASN A 110 29.34 -6.37 1.23
CA ASN A 110 29.47 -5.58 2.43
C ASN A 110 29.00 -4.15 2.13
N CYS A 111 27.95 -3.71 2.80
CA CYS A 111 27.51 -2.32 2.71
C CYS A 111 28.54 -1.38 3.36
N PRO A 112 28.80 -0.22 2.75
CA PRO A 112 29.82 0.74 3.20
C PRO A 112 29.48 1.42 4.53
#